data_AF-A0A3Q3XE27-F1
#
_entry.id   AF-A0A3Q3XE27-F1
#
_cell.length_a   1.000
_cell.length_b   1.000
_cell.length_c   1.000
_cell.angle_alpha   90.00
_cell.angle_beta   90.00
_cell.angle_gamma   90.00
#
_symmetry.space_group_name_H-M   'P 1'
#
loop_
_entity.id
_entity.type
_entity.pdbx_description
1 polymer ?
#
loop_
_entity_poly.entity_id
_entity_poly.type
_entity_poly.pdbx_seq_one_letter_code
_entity_poly.pdbx_strand_id
1 'polypeptide(L)'
;MSVRVRCLSFRQPYAGLVLDGVKTVESRWSPVLAPLENQTLAVHIGEELKLLERSAVLIGLQQKHLTHLSNPRWLKEPLSVRGGRDLFTVDVPTELGHQL
;
A
#
# COMPACT_ATOMS: atom_id res chain seq x y z
N MET A 1 4.60 1.49 -22.35
CA MET A 1 5.13 2.70 -21.66
C MET A 1 5.05 2.42 -20.16
N SER A 2 5.89 3.01 -19.32
CA SER A 2 5.82 2.81 -17.86
C SER A 2 5.71 4.14 -17.13
N VAL A 3 5.09 4.10 -15.95
CA VAL A 3 5.00 5.23 -15.03
C VAL A 3 5.76 4.89 -13.75
N ARG A 4 6.58 5.82 -13.25
CA ARG A 4 7.26 5.67 -11.97
C ARG A 4 6.32 6.08 -10.85
N VAL A 5 6.07 5.15 -9.93
CA VAL A 5 5.19 5.37 -8.77
C VAL A 5 5.95 5.06 -7.49
N ARG A 6 5.68 5.82 -6.42
CA ARG A 6 6.18 5.51 -5.09
C ARG A 6 5.46 4.27 -4.57
N CYS A 7 6.16 3.37 -3.91
CA CYS A 7 5.64 2.09 -3.46
C CYS A 7 5.94 1.88 -1.99
N LEU A 8 4.97 1.30 -1.27
CA LEU A 8 5.14 0.88 0.11
C LEU A 8 4.79 -0.61 0.24
N SER A 9 5.60 -1.35 0.97
CA SER A 9 5.30 -2.75 1.28
C SER A 9 4.35 -2.83 2.48
N PHE A 10 3.31 -3.64 2.31
CA PHE A 10 2.36 -4.02 3.34
C PHE A 10 2.48 -5.53 3.56
N ARG A 11 2.51 -5.94 4.82
CA ARG A 11 2.37 -7.36 5.17
C ARG A 11 0.91 -7.75 5.08
N GLN A 12 0.65 -9.01 4.76
CA GLN A 12 -0.70 -9.51 4.94
C GLN A 12 -1.07 -9.56 6.42
N PRO A 13 -2.33 -9.23 6.75
CA PRO A 13 -3.47 -9.08 5.84
C PRO A 13 -3.75 -7.63 5.42
N TYR A 14 -2.92 -6.67 5.87
CA TYR A 14 -3.20 -5.25 5.67
C TYR A 14 -3.16 -4.83 4.21
N ALA A 15 -2.36 -5.51 3.37
CA ALA A 15 -2.32 -5.24 1.94
C ALA A 15 -3.67 -5.52 1.28
N GLY A 16 -4.26 -6.68 1.55
CA GLY A 16 -5.60 -7.02 1.09
C GLY A 16 -6.66 -6.05 1.62
N LEU A 17 -6.66 -5.77 2.93
CA LEU A 17 -7.63 -4.83 3.50
C LEU A 17 -7.56 -3.42 2.92
N VAL A 18 -6.36 -2.93 2.57
CA VAL A 18 -6.20 -1.63 1.89
C VAL A 18 -6.78 -1.71 0.47
N LEU A 19 -6.42 -2.75 -0.29
CA LEU A 19 -6.85 -2.90 -1.68
C LEU A 19 -8.35 -3.21 -1.83
N ASP A 20 -8.96 -3.83 -0.83
CA ASP A 20 -10.41 -4.07 -0.74
C ASP A 20 -11.18 -2.90 -0.10
N GLY A 21 -10.49 -1.83 0.29
CA GLY A 21 -11.10 -0.62 0.86
C GLY A 21 -11.61 -0.74 2.29
N VAL A 22 -11.35 -1.85 2.97
CA VAL A 22 -11.73 -2.06 4.38
C VAL A 22 -10.84 -1.24 5.32
N LYS A 23 -9.53 -1.16 5.04
CA LYS A 23 -8.56 -0.36 5.80
C LYS A 23 -8.28 0.94 5.06
N THR A 24 -8.96 2.01 5.49
CA THR A 24 -8.83 3.37 4.92
C THR A 24 -7.84 4.25 5.66
N VAL A 25 -7.29 3.81 6.80
CA VAL A 25 -6.28 4.56 7.56
C VAL A 25 -5.04 3.68 7.75
N GLU A 26 -3.92 4.13 7.20
CA GLU A 26 -2.60 3.56 7.47
C GLU A 26 -1.94 4.22 8.67
N SER A 27 -1.26 3.43 9.51
CA SER A 27 -0.61 3.93 10.72
C SER A 27 0.86 3.53 10.75
N ARG A 28 1.75 4.48 11.01
CA ARG A 28 3.21 4.25 11.08
C ARG A 28 3.82 4.97 12.28
N TRP A 29 4.95 4.46 12.77
CA TRP A 29 5.73 5.13 13.83
C TRP A 29 6.49 6.35 13.33
N SER A 30 6.67 6.49 12.02
CA SER A 30 7.30 7.63 11.38
C SER A 30 6.41 8.17 10.25
N PRO A 31 6.48 9.47 9.92
CA PRO A 31 5.60 10.12 8.95
C PRO A 31 6.04 9.89 7.50
N VAL A 32 6.42 8.65 7.14
CA VAL A 32 6.99 8.34 5.81
C VAL A 32 6.05 8.66 4.65
N LEU A 33 4.74 8.66 4.89
CA LEU A 33 3.72 8.97 3.89
C LEU A 33 3.37 10.45 3.79
N ALA A 34 3.83 11.32 4.71
CA ALA A 34 3.49 12.74 4.69
C ALA A 34 3.87 13.45 3.36
N PRO A 35 5.02 13.14 2.71
CA PRO A 35 5.35 13.73 1.42
C PRO A 35 4.47 13.27 0.25
N LEU A 36 3.63 12.25 0.44
CA LEU A 36 2.74 11.67 -0.58
C LEU A 36 1.29 12.14 -0.45
N GLU A 37 1.04 13.23 0.28
CA GLU A 37 -0.29 13.82 0.36
C GLU A 37 -0.84 14.13 -1.05
N ASN A 38 -2.08 13.71 -1.30
CA ASN A 38 -2.76 13.81 -2.59
C ASN A 38 -2.04 13.12 -3.77
N GLN A 39 -1.19 12.14 -3.50
CA GLN A 39 -0.51 11.34 -4.54
C GLN A 39 -0.94 9.86 -4.50
N THR A 40 -0.88 9.22 -5.66
CA THR A 40 -1.08 7.78 -5.79
C THR A 40 0.21 7.03 -5.43
N LEU A 41 0.10 5.98 -4.62
CA LEU A 41 1.19 5.03 -4.36
C LEU A 41 0.82 3.60 -4.77
N ALA A 42 1.83 2.80 -5.08
CA ALA A 42 1.70 1.37 -5.29
C ALA A 42 1.74 0.61 -3.95
N VAL A 43 0.94 -0.43 -3.84
CA VAL A 43 0.94 -1.37 -2.72
C VAL A 43 1.74 -2.61 -3.14
N HIS A 44 2.85 -2.86 -2.45
CA HIS A 44 3.59 -4.12 -2.58
C HIS A 44 3.17 -5.09 -1.49
N ILE A 45 2.85 -6.33 -1.87
CA ILE A 45 2.46 -7.38 -0.92
C ILE A 45 3.73 -8.11 -0.48
N GLY A 46 4.10 -7.97 0.78
CA GLY A 46 5.20 -8.72 1.38
C GLY A 46 4.84 -10.19 1.60
N GLU A 47 5.85 -11.05 1.66
CA GLU A 47 5.69 -12.48 1.94
C GLU A 47 5.32 -12.71 3.42
N GLU A 48 4.02 -12.72 3.74
CA GLU A 48 3.51 -13.27 5.00
C GLU A 48 2.04 -13.73 4.87
N LEU A 49 1.65 -14.67 5.73
CA LEU A 49 0.63 -15.71 5.51
C LEU A 49 -0.84 -15.28 5.70
N LYS A 50 -1.72 -15.93 4.94
CA LYS A 50 -3.21 -15.83 4.84
C LYS A 50 -4.03 -15.97 6.14
N LEU A 51 -3.41 -16.18 7.31
CA LEU A 51 -4.13 -16.52 8.55
C LEU A 51 -4.69 -15.30 9.32
N LEU A 52 -4.24 -14.08 9.01
CA LEU A 52 -4.54 -12.89 9.81
C LEU A 52 -5.72 -12.04 9.29
N GLU A 53 -6.31 -12.36 8.13
CA GLU A 53 -7.37 -11.58 7.47
C GLU A 53 -8.60 -11.30 8.37
N ARG A 54 -8.81 -12.10 9.42
CA ARG A 54 -9.96 -12.00 10.32
C ARG A 54 -9.86 -10.96 11.44
N SER A 55 -8.69 -10.41 11.76
CA SER A 55 -8.50 -9.57 12.97
C SER A 55 -7.88 -8.19 12.71
N ALA A 56 -7.73 -7.77 11.46
CA ALA A 56 -6.73 -6.75 11.11
C ALA A 56 -7.20 -5.29 11.12
N VAL A 57 -8.11 -4.96 12.02
CA VAL A 57 -8.31 -3.57 12.43
C VAL A 57 -7.37 -3.29 13.60
N LEU A 58 -6.29 -2.55 13.32
CA LEU A 58 -5.26 -2.26 14.29
C LEU A 58 -5.80 -1.35 15.41
N ILE A 59 -5.58 -1.76 16.67
CA ILE A 59 -5.84 -0.96 17.87
C ILE A 59 -4.56 -0.27 18.37
N GLY A 60 -4.67 0.63 19.34
CA GLY A 60 -3.50 1.30 19.92
C GLY A 60 -2.83 2.27 18.93
N LEU A 61 -3.62 3.23 18.44
CA LEU A 61 -3.20 4.23 17.44
C LEU A 61 -2.54 5.48 18.06
N GLN A 62 -2.55 5.58 19.38
CA GLN A 62 -1.93 6.69 20.11
C GLN A 62 -0.46 6.81 19.70
N GLN A 63 -0.01 8.04 19.46
CA GLN A 63 1.37 8.39 19.06
C GLN A 63 1.80 7.90 17.66
N LYS A 64 0.96 7.22 16.89
CA LYS A 64 1.26 6.86 15.50
C LYS A 64 0.86 7.98 14.54
N HIS A 65 1.62 8.12 13.46
CA HIS A 65 1.22 8.92 12.32
C HIS A 65 0.13 8.19 11.55
N LEU A 66 -0.99 8.86 11.33
CA LEU A 66 -2.15 8.32 10.61
C LEU A 66 -2.24 8.96 9.23
N THR A 67 -2.41 8.15 8.20
CA THR A 67 -2.56 8.61 6.82
C THR A 67 -3.82 8.01 6.23
N HIS A 68 -4.71 8.86 5.73
CA HIS A 68 -5.92 8.42 5.06
C HIS A 68 -5.58 7.91 3.65
N LEU A 69 -6.01 6.69 3.35
CA LEU A 69 -5.90 6.05 2.05
C LEU A 69 -7.28 6.07 1.39
N SER A 70 -7.31 6.34 0.09
CA SER A 70 -8.56 6.41 -0.69
C SER A 70 -8.34 5.90 -2.10
N ASN A 71 -9.43 5.61 -2.81
CA ASN A 71 -9.41 5.13 -4.19
C ASN A 71 -8.50 3.90 -4.41
N PRO A 72 -8.63 2.83 -3.59
CA PRO A 72 -7.86 1.62 -3.79
C PRO A 72 -8.26 0.95 -5.11
N ARG A 73 -7.26 0.51 -5.87
CA ARG A 73 -7.45 -0.11 -7.18
C ARG A 73 -6.45 -1.24 -7.35
N TRP A 74 -6.94 -2.41 -7.75
CA TRP A 74 -6.11 -3.52 -8.17
C TRP A 74 -5.47 -3.20 -9.54
N LEU A 75 -4.23 -3.64 -9.75
CA LEU A 75 -3.69 -3.74 -11.10
C LEU A 75 -4.43 -4.84 -11.86
N LYS A 76 -4.44 -4.77 -13.19
CA LYS A 76 -5.06 -5.82 -14.02
C LYS A 76 -4.43 -7.19 -13.80
N GLU A 77 -3.13 -7.24 -13.51
CA GLU A 77 -2.41 -8.42 -13.10
C GLU A 77 -1.29 -8.04 -12.11
N PRO A 78 -0.85 -8.96 -11.23
CA PRO A 78 0.19 -8.66 -10.26
C PRO A 78 1.55 -8.46 -10.93
N LEU A 79 2.26 -7.41 -10.53
CA LEU A 79 3.62 -7.13 -10.98
C LEU A 79 4.64 -7.70 -9.98
N SER A 80 5.48 -8.64 -10.43
CA SER A 80 6.53 -9.22 -9.59
C SER A 80 7.67 -8.22 -9.37
N VAL A 81 7.79 -7.71 -8.15
CA VAL A 81 8.85 -6.78 -7.73
C VAL A 81 9.40 -7.19 -6.37
N ARG A 82 10.70 -6.97 -6.15
CA ARG A 82 11.29 -7.10 -4.81
C ARG A 82 10.86 -5.91 -3.95
N GLY A 83 10.46 -6.20 -2.71
CA GLY A 83 10.15 -5.15 -1.74
C GLY A 83 11.40 -4.31 -1.43
N GLY A 84 11.21 -2.99 -1.37
CA GLY A 84 12.25 -2.05 -0.94
C GLY A 84 12.12 -1.67 0.53
N ARG A 85 13.12 -0.94 1.04
CA ARG A 85 13.06 -0.33 2.37
C ARG A 85 12.19 0.93 2.32
N ASP A 86 11.33 1.09 3.33
CA ASP A 86 10.43 2.24 3.47
C ASP A 86 9.66 2.52 2.18
N LEU A 87 9.73 3.76 1.66
CA LEU A 87 9.18 4.11 0.35
C LEU A 87 10.24 3.93 -0.74
N PHE A 88 9.96 3.01 -1.66
CA PHE A 88 10.76 2.77 -2.85
C PHE A 88 10.01 3.20 -4.12
N THR A 89 10.65 3.09 -5.28
CA THR A 89 10.03 3.46 -6.56
C THR A 89 9.91 2.21 -7.42
N VAL A 90 8.77 2.07 -8.10
CA VAL A 90 8.49 0.98 -9.03
C VAL A 90 8.08 1.54 -10.38
N ASP A 91 8.50 0.88 -11.45
CA ASP A 91 8.04 1.14 -12.81
C ASP A 91 6.81 0.29 -13.08
N VAL A 92 5.63 0.93 -13.14
CA VAL A 92 4.36 0.26 -13.45
C VAL A 92 4.07 0.41 -14.94
N PRO A 93 3.97 -0.68 -15.71
CA PRO A 93 3.55 -0.61 -17.10
C PRO A 93 2.15 0.01 -17.21
N THR A 94 1.97 0.98 -18.11
CA THR A 94 0.71 1.75 -18.25
C THR A 94 -0.48 0.84 -18.56
N GLU A 95 -0.24 -0.27 -19.24
CA GLU A 95 -1.22 -1.30 -19.55
C GLU A 95 -1.81 -1.99 -18.31
N LEU A 96 -1.07 -2.05 -17.20
CA LEU A 96 -1.49 -2.67 -15.94
C LEU A 96 -2.24 -1.71 -15.03
N GLY A 97 -1.93 -0.42 -15.14
CA GLY A 97 -2.59 0.64 -14.38
C GLY A 97 -3.97 0.96 -14.94
N HIS A 98 -4.92 1.19 -14.05
CA HIS A 98 -6.03 2.11 -14.37
C HIS A 98 -5.43 3.52 -14.37
N GLN A 99 -5.81 4.36 -15.34
CA GLN A 99 -5.32 5.75 -15.53
C GLN A 99 -4.87 6.37 -14.19
N LEU A 100 -3.55 6.38 -13.98
CA LEU A 100 -2.90 6.79 -12.73
C LEU A 100 -2.86 8.31 -12.62
#